data_AF-A0A7R7BWF6-F1
#
_entry.id   AF-A0A7R7BWF6-F1
#
_cell.length_a   1.000
_cell.length_b   1.000
_cell.length_c   1.000
_cell.angle_alpha   90.00
_cell.angle_beta   90.00
_cell.angle_gamma   90.00
#
_symmetry.space_group_name_H-M   'P 1'
#
loop_
_entity.id
_entity.type
_entity.pdbx_description
1 polymer ?
#
loop_
_entity_poly.entity_id
_entity_poly.type
_entity_poly.pdbx_seq_one_letter_code
_entity_poly.pdbx_strand_id
1 'polypeptide(L)'
;MDQVVKGVRASYDSLSEIAHPNWSGVAGLYSKPDPPRYLTDFGRGLRDTKGTVDMIVNALLGSLGLFELAYNRISEAMPEFLAELEPILSE
;
A
#
# COMPACT_ATOMS: atom_id res chain seq x y z
N MET A 1 3.29 -14.09 2.52
CA MET A 1 2.96 -12.74 3.02
C MET A 1 1.54 -12.68 3.55
N ASP A 2 0.50 -12.96 2.76
CA ASP A 2 -0.90 -12.83 3.25
C ASP A 2 -1.27 -13.81 4.39
N GLN A 3 -0.64 -14.99 4.43
CA GLN A 3 -0.75 -15.94 5.55
C GLN A 3 -0.10 -15.44 6.86
N VAL A 4 0.81 -14.47 6.76
CA VAL A 4 1.57 -13.89 7.89
C VAL A 4 0.98 -12.54 8.29
N VAL A 5 0.59 -11.73 7.32
CA VAL A 5 -0.05 -10.42 7.50
C VAL A 5 -1.31 -10.41 6.64
N LYS A 6 -2.46 -10.58 7.28
CA LYS A 6 -3.76 -10.61 6.60
C LYS A 6 -3.99 -9.32 5.82
N GLY A 7 -4.44 -9.44 4.57
CA GLY A 7 -4.84 -8.30 3.73
C GLY A 7 -3.75 -7.78 2.80
N VAL A 8 -2.51 -8.25 2.92
CA VAL A 8 -1.41 -7.87 2.02
C VAL A 8 -1.72 -8.22 0.57
N ARG A 9 -2.32 -9.40 0.32
CA ARG A 9 -2.67 -9.78 -1.05
C ARG A 9 -3.76 -8.86 -1.62
N ALA A 10 -4.80 -8.59 -0.83
CA ALA A 10 -5.88 -7.70 -1.23
C ALA A 10 -5.37 -6.28 -1.52
N SER A 11 -4.50 -5.73 -0.68
CA SER A 11 -3.87 -4.43 -0.90
C SER A 11 -2.99 -4.42 -2.14
N TYR A 12 -2.19 -5.48 -2.37
CA TYR A 12 -1.37 -5.62 -3.57
C TYR A 12 -2.23 -5.65 -4.84
N ASP A 13 -3.26 -6.49 -4.87
CA ASP A 13 -4.16 -6.59 -6.03
C ASP A 13 -4.84 -5.26 -6.33
N SER A 14 -5.32 -4.57 -5.28
CA SER A 14 -5.94 -3.25 -5.42
C SER A 14 -4.96 -2.17 -5.93
N LEU A 15 -3.68 -2.22 -5.54
CA LEU A 15 -2.65 -1.32 -6.06
C LEU A 15 -2.28 -1.67 -7.51
N SER A 16 -2.22 -2.96 -7.85
CA SER A 16 -1.93 -3.43 -9.21
C SER A 16 -2.98 -2.99 -10.23
N GLU A 17 -4.25 -2.81 -9.83
CA GLU A 17 -5.30 -2.30 -10.72
C GLU A 17 -5.02 -0.90 -11.29
N ILE A 18 -4.14 -0.12 -10.65
CA ILE A 18 -3.74 1.20 -11.16
C ILE A 18 -2.75 1.04 -12.33
N ALA A 19 -1.78 0.14 -12.21
CA ALA A 19 -0.71 -0.07 -13.19
C ALA A 19 -1.13 -1.03 -14.32
N HIS A 20 -1.93 -2.04 -13.97
CA HIS A 20 -2.37 -3.13 -14.84
C HIS A 20 -3.86 -3.40 -14.58
N PRO A 21 -4.75 -2.51 -15.05
CA PRO A 21 -6.18 -2.67 -14.82
C PRO A 21 -6.66 -4.00 -15.40
N ASN A 22 -7.31 -4.80 -14.56
CA ASN A 22 -7.98 -6.01 -15.01
C ASN A 22 -9.31 -5.66 -15.69
N TRP A 23 -10.12 -6.67 -16.04
CA TRP A 23 -11.41 -6.46 -16.70
C TRP A 23 -12.33 -5.47 -15.93
N SER A 24 -12.32 -5.52 -14.60
CA SER A 24 -13.09 -4.62 -13.72
C SER A 24 -12.50 -3.22 -13.67
N GLY A 25 -11.16 -3.09 -13.65
CA GLY A 25 -10.47 -1.80 -13.73
C GLY A 25 -10.73 -1.08 -15.06
N VAL A 26 -10.76 -1.83 -16.17
CA VAL A 26 -11.11 -1.32 -17.51
C VAL A 26 -12.59 -0.93 -17.57
N ALA A 27 -13.49 -1.74 -17.01
CA ALA A 27 -14.91 -1.40 -16.93
C ALA A 27 -15.14 -0.11 -16.14
N GLY A 28 -14.47 0.05 -14.99
CA GLY A 28 -14.54 1.26 -14.16
C GLY A 28 -13.89 2.51 -14.78
N LEU A 29 -13.06 2.36 -15.82
CA LEU A 29 -12.46 3.50 -16.53
C LEU A 29 -13.48 4.28 -17.36
N TYR A 30 -14.46 3.57 -17.91
CA TYR A 30 -15.44 4.11 -18.85
C TYR A 30 -16.87 4.05 -18.33
N SER A 31 -17.10 3.55 -17.13
CA SER A 31 -18.44 3.43 -16.55
C SER A 31 -18.52 3.96 -15.12
N LYS A 32 -19.68 4.51 -14.77
CA LYS A 32 -20.00 4.95 -13.41
C LYS A 32 -21.34 4.34 -13.00
N PRO A 33 -21.33 3.30 -12.14
CA PRO A 33 -22.55 2.73 -11.59
C PRO A 33 -23.26 3.74 -10.68
N ASP A 34 -24.59 3.83 -10.79
CA ASP A 34 -25.50 4.55 -9.90
C ASP A 34 -26.48 3.54 -9.29
N PRO A 35 -26.08 2.83 -8.20
CA PRO A 35 -26.90 1.80 -7.59
C PRO A 35 -28.29 2.29 -7.13
N PRO A 36 -28.43 3.49 -6.53
CA PRO A 36 -29.74 4.04 -6.16
C PRO A 36 -30.74 4.15 -7.32
N ARG A 37 -30.24 4.44 -8.53
CA ARG A 37 -31.09 4.61 -9.73
C ARG A 37 -31.13 3.37 -10.62
N TYR A 38 -30.36 2.32 -10.30
CA TYR A 38 -30.17 1.13 -11.13
C TYR A 38 -29.69 1.47 -12.55
N LEU A 39 -28.85 2.49 -12.68
CA LEU A 39 -28.29 2.95 -13.96
C LEU A 39 -26.76 2.86 -13.93
N THR A 40 -26.17 2.80 -15.12
CA THR A 40 -24.72 2.91 -15.30
C THR A 40 -24.46 3.89 -16.43
N ASP A 41 -23.76 4.98 -16.13
CA ASP A 41 -23.35 5.96 -17.13
C ASP A 41 -22.06 5.49 -17.81
N PHE A 42 -21.94 5.72 -19.11
CA PHE A 42 -20.73 5.40 -19.88
C PHE A 42 -20.13 6.65 -20.54
N GLY A 43 -18.81 6.78 -20.54
CA GLY A 43 -18.13 7.97 -21.04
C GLY A 43 -16.66 8.08 -20.63
N ARG A 44 -15.96 9.04 -21.22
CA ARG A 44 -14.56 9.34 -20.88
C ARG A 44 -14.49 10.14 -19.58
N GLY A 45 -13.56 9.79 -18.70
CA GLY A 45 -13.30 10.54 -17.46
C GLY A 45 -14.39 10.37 -16.39
N LEU A 46 -15.22 9.33 -16.48
CA LEU A 46 -16.25 9.03 -15.47
C LEU A 46 -15.73 8.28 -14.23
N ARG A 47 -14.48 7.81 -14.29
CA ARG A 47 -13.84 7.06 -13.21
C ARG A 47 -13.75 7.90 -11.94
N ASP A 48 -14.36 7.42 -10.87
CA ASP A 48 -14.13 7.97 -9.53
C ASP A 48 -12.74 7.52 -9.04
N THR A 49 -11.90 8.49 -8.69
CA THR A 49 -10.53 8.26 -8.21
C THR A 49 -10.42 8.38 -6.69
N LYS A 50 -11.48 8.77 -5.98
CA LYS A 50 -11.42 9.03 -4.53
C LYS A 50 -10.97 7.80 -3.75
N GLY A 51 -11.57 6.64 -4.01
CA GLY A 51 -11.15 5.38 -3.36
C GLY A 51 -9.69 5.00 -3.66
N THR A 52 -9.20 5.32 -4.87
CA THR A 52 -7.80 5.11 -5.24
C THR A 52 -6.87 6.05 -4.45
N VAL A 53 -7.24 7.31 -4.30
CA VAL A 53 -6.47 8.30 -3.52
C VAL A 53 -6.39 7.87 -2.06
N ASP A 54 -7.51 7.50 -1.45
CA ASP A 54 -7.55 7.05 -0.06
C ASP A 54 -6.66 5.81 0.15
N MET A 55 -6.69 4.85 -0.79
CA MET A 55 -5.81 3.68 -0.75
C MET A 55 -4.32 4.07 -0.80
N ILE A 56 -3.92 4.94 -1.74
CA ILE A 56 -2.51 5.37 -1.88
C ILE A 56 -2.05 6.09 -0.63
N VAL A 57 -2.88 6.99 -0.09
CA VAL A 57 -2.56 7.73 1.14
C VAL A 57 -2.37 6.77 2.32
N ASN A 58 -3.25 5.79 2.49
CA ASN A 58 -3.12 4.79 3.55
C ASN A 58 -1.84 3.95 3.41
N ALA A 59 -1.49 3.52 2.19
CA ALA A 59 -0.26 2.77 1.93
C ALA A 59 0.99 3.62 2.25
N LEU A 60 0.98 4.90 1.87
CA LEU A 60 2.07 5.83 2.17
C LEU A 60 2.22 6.06 3.68
N LEU A 61 1.12 6.33 4.38
CA LEU A 61 1.11 6.55 5.83
C LEU A 61 1.64 5.32 6.58
N GLY A 62 1.16 4.12 6.22
CA GLY A 62 1.65 2.88 6.82
C GLY A 62 3.15 2.66 6.57
N SER A 63 3.63 2.98 5.36
CA SER A 63 5.05 2.86 5.02
C SER A 63 5.91 3.85 5.83
N LEU A 64 5.47 5.11 5.92
CA LEU A 64 6.16 6.14 6.71
C LEU A 64 6.17 5.79 8.21
N GLY A 65 5.07 5.31 8.76
CA GLY A 65 5.01 4.86 10.15
C GLY A 65 5.93 3.67 10.42
N LEU A 66 6.09 2.75 9.45
CA LEU A 66 7.06 1.66 9.56
C LEU A 66 8.50 2.19 9.55
N PHE A 67 8.81 3.16 8.69
CA PHE A 67 10.13 3.81 8.70
C PHE A 67 10.37 4.53 10.02
N GLU A 68 9.41 5.30 10.52
CA GLU A 68 9.53 5.96 11.82
C GLU A 68 9.75 4.96 12.95
N LEU A 69 9.00 3.85 12.97
CA LEU A 69 9.13 2.84 14.01
C LEU A 69 10.45 2.07 13.91
N ALA A 70 10.80 1.56 12.73
CA ALA A 70 11.93 0.64 12.57
C ALA A 70 13.25 1.40 12.38
N TYR A 71 13.27 2.41 11.51
CA TYR A 71 14.49 3.13 11.16
C TYR A 71 15.01 3.96 12.33
N ASN A 72 14.13 4.62 13.10
CA ASN A 72 14.55 5.34 14.28
C ASN A 72 14.98 4.39 15.41
N ARG A 73 14.39 3.19 15.50
CA ARG A 73 14.85 2.18 16.47
C ARG A 73 16.19 1.56 16.11
N ILE A 74 16.60 1.59 14.85
CA ILE A 74 17.95 1.16 14.47
C ILE A 74 18.98 2.02 15.19
N SER A 75 18.81 3.35 15.26
CA SER A 75 19.77 4.21 15.97
C SER A 75 19.79 3.95 17.48
N GLU A 76 18.65 3.60 18.07
CA GLU A 76 18.56 3.20 19.48
C GLU A 76 19.26 1.86 19.76
N ALA A 77 19.14 0.88 18.86
CA ALA A 77 19.74 -0.44 19.00
C ALA A 77 21.23 -0.49 18.58
N MET A 78 21.71 0.51 17.85
CA MET A 78 23.06 0.51 17.28
C MET A 78 24.20 0.52 18.28
N PRO A 79 24.14 1.27 19.40
CA PRO A 79 25.19 1.23 20.41
C PRO A 79 25.36 -0.16 21.03
N GLU A 80 24.26 -0.85 21.33
CA GLU A 80 24.29 -2.21 21.90
C GLU A 80 24.85 -3.22 20.89
N PHE A 81 24.39 -3.14 19.64
CA PHE A 81 24.92 -3.97 18.56
C PHE A 81 26.43 -3.79 18.33
N LEU A 82 26.93 -2.55 18.36
CA LEU A 82 28.37 -2.28 18.20
C LEU A 82 29.19 -2.78 19.39
N ALA A 83 28.67 -2.67 20.61
CA ALA A 83 29.32 -3.19 21.81
C ALA A 83 29.48 -4.72 21.79
N GLU A 84 28.52 -5.45 21.20
CA GLU A 84 28.63 -6.91 21.00
C GLU A 84 29.69 -7.29 19.95
N LEU A 85 30.00 -6.40 19.00
CA LEU A 85 30.97 -6.64 17.92
C LEU A 85 32.41 -6.26 18.29
N GLU A 86 32.61 -5.33 19.21
CA GLU A 86 33.94 -4.91 19.68
C GLU A 86 34.87 -6.08 20.11
N PRO A 87 34.40 -7.09 20.87
CA PRO A 87 35.22 -8.23 21.26
C PRO A 87 35.69 -9.08 20.07
N ILE A 88 34.90 -9.16 19.00
CA ILE A 88 35.17 -10.00 17.82
C ILE A 88 36.20 -9.33 16.90
N LEU A 89 36.22 -8.00 16.87
CA LEU A 89 37.19 -7.19 16.11
C LEU A 89 38.57 -7.10 16.76
N SER A 90 38.71 -7.58 18.00
CA SER A 90 39.92 -7.47 18.82
C SER A 90 40.85 -8.69 18.76
N GLU A 91 40.47 -9.74 18.03
CA GLU A 91 41.29 -10.91 17.67
C GLU A 91 41.83 -10.80 16.24
#